data_AF-A0A7J6QLM5-F1
#
_entry.id   AF-A0A7J6QLM5-F1
#
_cell.length_a   1.000
_cell.length_b   1.000
_cell.length_c   1.000
_cell.angle_alpha   90.00
_cell.angle_beta   90.00
_cell.angle_gamma   90.00
#
_symmetry.space_group_name_H-M   'P 1'
#
loop_
_entity.id
_entity.type
_entity.pdbx_description
1 polymer ?
#
loop_
_entity_poly.entity_id
_entity_poly.type
_entity_poly.pdbx_seq_one_letter_code
_entity_poly.pdbx_strand_id
1 'polypeptide(L)'
;MELGGKSPVIIFDDADIDNAVAGALAANFFSQGEVCSNGTRVFVHKSIHDTFLKRVVDRTKRIRVGDPTDPDTQMGALVSEGHLGKVLEYVRIGQEEGAKLECGGQRLTKGSLARGYFMSPAVFSNVKDDMQIATEEIFGPVMTVFSFHTEEEVVSRANDTEMGLAAGVFT
;
A
#
# COMPACT_ATOMS: atom_id res chain seq x y z
N MET A 1 -18.63 -3.77 16.77
CA MET A 1 -18.64 -3.57 15.31
C MET A 1 -17.18 -3.47 14.89
N GLU A 2 -16.77 -4.13 13.82
CA GLU A 2 -15.43 -4.02 13.22
C GLU A 2 -15.59 -3.29 11.88
N LEU A 3 -14.95 -2.13 11.71
CA LEU A 3 -15.36 -1.13 10.69
C LEU A 3 -14.24 -0.72 9.69
N GLY A 4 -13.12 -1.45 9.65
CA GLY A 4 -11.97 -1.11 8.79
C GLY A 4 -10.85 -0.40 9.55
N GLY A 5 -9.84 0.08 8.83
CA GLY A 5 -8.69 0.72 9.45
C GLY A 5 -7.76 1.48 8.51
N LYS A 6 -6.87 2.28 9.12
CA LYS A 6 -5.74 2.94 8.46
C LYS A 6 -4.43 2.51 9.13
N SER A 7 -4.23 1.19 9.18
CA SER A 7 -3.18 0.56 9.97
C SER A 7 -1.77 1.02 9.54
N PRO A 8 -0.95 1.51 10.49
CA PRO A 8 0.42 1.88 10.21
C PRO A 8 1.35 0.66 10.23
N VAL A 9 2.38 0.70 9.39
CA VAL A 9 3.55 -0.18 9.42
C VAL A 9 4.77 0.71 9.63
N ILE A 10 5.41 0.60 10.79
CA ILE A 10 6.56 1.44 11.18
C ILE A 10 7.83 0.60 11.04
N ILE A 11 8.82 1.13 10.32
CA ILE A 11 10.07 0.44 10.00
C ILE A 11 11.23 1.33 10.45
N PHE A 12 11.88 0.93 11.54
CA PHE A 12 13.09 1.56 12.07
C PHE A 12 14.33 1.18 11.26
N ASP A 13 15.45 1.84 11.52
CA ASP A 13 16.68 1.66 10.74
C ASP A 13 17.54 0.47 11.18
N ASP A 14 17.28 -0.09 12.34
CA ASP A 14 17.85 -1.36 12.81
C ASP A 14 17.09 -2.59 12.30
N ALA A 15 15.93 -2.40 11.69
CA ALA A 15 15.14 -3.48 11.11
C ALA A 15 15.89 -4.26 10.01
N ASP A 16 15.69 -5.57 9.96
CA ASP A 16 16.04 -6.37 8.78
C ASP A 16 15.22 -5.89 7.58
N ILE A 17 15.90 -5.22 6.64
CA ILE A 17 15.24 -4.57 5.51
C ILE A 17 14.53 -5.56 4.58
N ASP A 18 15.01 -6.80 4.46
CA ASP A 18 14.39 -7.79 3.58
C ASP A 18 13.10 -8.34 4.19
N ASN A 19 13.10 -8.56 5.51
CA ASN A 19 11.90 -8.88 6.28
C ASN A 19 10.90 -7.72 6.25
N ALA A 20 11.36 -6.48 6.46
CA ALA A 20 10.49 -5.30 6.44
C ALA A 20 9.83 -5.10 5.07
N VAL A 21 10.59 -5.25 3.97
CA VAL A 21 10.04 -5.21 2.61
C VAL A 21 9.03 -6.33 2.38
N ALA A 22 9.34 -7.56 2.80
CA ALA A 22 8.40 -8.69 2.65
C ALA A 22 7.11 -8.45 3.45
N GLY A 23 7.24 -7.96 4.68
CA GLY A 23 6.13 -7.60 5.56
C GLY A 23 5.25 -6.51 4.98
N ALA A 24 5.83 -5.42 4.47
CA ALA A 24 5.08 -4.33 3.86
C ALA A 24 4.30 -4.78 2.60
N LEU A 25 4.92 -5.60 1.74
CA LEU A 25 4.24 -6.15 0.55
C LEU A 25 3.08 -7.06 0.94
N ALA A 26 3.28 -7.95 1.91
CA ALA A 26 2.21 -8.82 2.41
C ALA A 26 1.08 -7.99 3.03
N ALA A 27 1.43 -7.01 3.86
CA ALA A 27 0.47 -6.14 4.54
C ALA A 27 -0.31 -5.20 3.62
N ASN A 28 0.06 -5.05 2.33
CA ASN A 28 -0.60 -4.13 1.40
C ASN A 28 -1.26 -4.82 0.20
N PHE A 29 -0.73 -5.99 -0.22
CA PHE A 29 -1.16 -6.65 -1.45
C PHE A 29 -1.73 -8.05 -1.23
N PHE A 30 -1.65 -8.60 0.00
CA PHE A 30 -2.40 -9.79 0.35
C PHE A 30 -3.90 -9.52 0.19
N SER A 31 -4.62 -10.47 -0.41
CA SER A 31 -6.04 -10.30 -0.77
C SER A 31 -6.34 -8.96 -1.47
N GLN A 32 -5.43 -8.52 -2.37
CA GLN A 32 -5.57 -7.28 -3.14
C GLN A 32 -5.68 -6.02 -2.26
N GLY A 33 -5.24 -6.07 -1.00
CA GLY A 33 -5.42 -4.98 -0.05
C GLY A 33 -6.87 -4.79 0.44
N GLU A 34 -7.76 -5.72 0.11
CA GLU A 34 -9.17 -5.76 0.57
C GLU A 34 -9.25 -6.45 1.95
N VAL A 35 -8.50 -5.91 2.91
CA VAL A 35 -8.35 -6.45 4.28
C VAL A 35 -8.52 -5.32 5.29
N CYS A 36 -9.34 -5.48 6.32
CA CYS A 36 -9.60 -4.40 7.29
C CYS A 36 -8.33 -3.92 8.00
N SER A 37 -7.37 -4.82 8.25
CA SER A 37 -6.08 -4.54 8.88
C SER A 37 -4.95 -4.24 7.88
N ASN A 38 -5.27 -3.87 6.63
CA ASN A 38 -4.28 -3.58 5.59
C ASN A 38 -3.34 -2.44 6.03
N GLY A 39 -2.03 -2.70 6.01
CA GLY A 39 -0.97 -1.81 6.50
C GLY A 39 -0.65 -0.66 5.55
N THR A 40 -1.66 0.14 5.19
CA THR A 40 -1.59 1.08 4.07
C THR A 40 -0.66 2.26 4.30
N ARG A 41 -0.41 2.67 5.56
CA ARG A 41 0.54 3.74 5.90
C ARG A 41 1.87 3.14 6.32
N VAL A 42 2.83 3.07 5.39
CA VAL A 42 4.17 2.54 5.67
C VAL A 42 5.12 3.68 6.00
N PHE A 43 5.47 3.82 7.28
CA PHE A 43 6.43 4.78 7.77
C PHE A 43 7.81 4.15 7.83
N VAL A 44 8.81 4.78 7.21
CA VAL A 44 10.16 4.25 7.10
C VAL A 44 11.17 5.28 7.62
N HIS A 45 12.08 4.84 8.48
CA HIS A 45 13.09 5.73 9.04
C HIS A 45 13.96 6.32 7.92
N LYS A 46 14.25 7.62 8.01
CA LYS A 46 14.88 8.39 6.92
C LYS A 46 16.20 7.80 6.44
N SER A 47 16.99 7.18 7.32
CA SER A 47 18.31 6.60 6.96
C SER A 47 18.20 5.41 6.01
N ILE A 48 17.09 4.69 5.98
CA ILE A 48 16.86 3.51 5.12
C ILE A 48 15.78 3.70 4.06
N HIS A 49 15.05 4.83 4.09
CA HIS A 49 13.89 5.13 3.25
C HIS A 49 14.13 4.84 1.75
N ASP A 50 15.17 5.40 1.15
CA ASP A 50 15.39 5.29 -0.30
C ASP A 50 15.73 3.85 -0.72
N THR A 51 16.49 3.14 0.11
CA THR A 51 16.83 1.73 -0.12
C THR A 51 15.58 0.87 -0.03
N PHE A 52 14.76 1.09 1.00
CA PHE A 52 13.49 0.39 1.19
C PHE A 52 12.54 0.65 0.03
N LEU A 53 12.31 1.92 -0.32
CA LEU A 53 11.40 2.32 -1.39
C LEU A 53 11.78 1.68 -2.72
N LYS A 54 13.09 1.71 -3.07
CA LYS A 54 13.59 1.05 -4.27
C LYS A 54 13.26 -0.45 -4.26
N ARG A 55 13.54 -1.16 -3.16
CA ARG A 55 13.30 -2.61 -3.06
C ARG A 55 11.82 -2.95 -3.13
N VAL A 56 10.96 -2.18 -2.44
CA VAL A 56 9.50 -2.34 -2.51
C VAL A 56 9.02 -2.16 -3.94
N VAL A 57 9.37 -1.05 -4.60
CA VAL A 57 8.95 -0.79 -5.99
C VAL A 57 9.41 -1.90 -6.94
N ASP A 58 10.65 -2.34 -6.83
CA ASP A 58 11.21 -3.42 -7.66
C ASP A 58 10.44 -4.74 -7.46
N ARG A 59 10.04 -5.07 -6.23
CA ARG A 59 9.26 -6.28 -5.93
C ARG A 59 7.79 -6.13 -6.32
N THR A 60 7.18 -4.98 -6.09
CA THR A 60 5.79 -4.69 -6.49
C THR A 60 5.60 -4.84 -8.00
N LYS A 61 6.54 -4.34 -8.81
CA LYS A 61 6.52 -4.49 -10.27
C LYS A 61 6.58 -5.95 -10.76
N ARG A 62 7.03 -6.87 -9.91
CA ARG A 62 7.16 -8.32 -10.23
C ARG A 62 5.96 -9.13 -9.79
N ILE A 63 5.01 -8.54 -9.05
CA ILE A 63 3.80 -9.24 -8.62
C ILE A 63 3.02 -9.70 -9.84
N ARG A 64 2.81 -11.01 -9.94
CA ARG A 64 2.00 -11.61 -11.00
C ARG A 64 0.52 -11.42 -10.70
N VAL A 65 -0.10 -10.47 -11.40
CA VAL A 65 -1.54 -10.26 -11.38
C VAL A 65 -2.20 -11.19 -12.40
N GLY A 66 -3.15 -12.02 -11.97
CA GLY A 66 -3.59 -13.15 -12.77
C GLY A 66 -4.88 -13.83 -12.32
N ASP A 67 -5.22 -14.91 -13.02
CA ASP A 67 -6.32 -15.80 -12.65
C ASP A 67 -6.05 -16.42 -11.27
N PRO A 68 -6.96 -16.30 -10.29
CA PRO A 68 -6.74 -16.84 -8.95
C PRO A 68 -6.65 -18.37 -8.89
N THR A 69 -7.01 -19.08 -9.96
CA THR A 69 -6.85 -20.55 -10.08
C THR A 69 -5.48 -20.97 -10.62
N ASP A 70 -4.70 -20.03 -11.16
CA ASP A 70 -3.32 -20.27 -11.59
C ASP A 70 -2.37 -20.23 -10.37
N PRO A 71 -1.60 -21.30 -10.09
CA PRO A 71 -0.69 -21.34 -8.94
C PRO A 71 0.44 -20.31 -9.00
N ASP A 72 0.74 -19.74 -10.16
CA ASP A 72 1.74 -18.67 -10.31
C ASP A 72 1.17 -17.27 -10.00
N THR A 73 -0.15 -17.12 -9.84
CA THR A 73 -0.80 -15.85 -9.51
C THR A 73 -0.50 -15.46 -8.07
N GLN A 74 -0.04 -14.22 -7.89
CA GLN A 74 0.22 -13.64 -6.57
C GLN A 74 -0.85 -12.64 -6.16
N MET A 75 -1.61 -12.10 -7.11
CA MET A 75 -2.69 -11.15 -6.87
C MET A 75 -3.82 -11.32 -7.89
N GLY A 76 -5.06 -11.46 -7.41
CA GLY A 76 -6.26 -11.60 -8.24
C GLY A 76 -6.93 -10.27 -8.61
N ALA A 77 -8.19 -10.34 -9.01
CA ALA A 77 -9.04 -9.18 -9.29
C ALA A 77 -9.59 -8.57 -8.01
N LEU A 78 -9.93 -7.29 -8.05
CA LEU A 78 -10.75 -6.65 -7.02
C LEU A 78 -12.19 -7.19 -7.06
N VAL A 79 -12.89 -7.05 -5.94
CA VAL A 79 -14.21 -7.68 -5.72
C VAL A 79 -15.29 -7.28 -6.72
N SER A 80 -15.26 -6.05 -7.26
CA SER A 80 -16.27 -5.54 -8.19
C SER A 80 -15.75 -4.41 -9.09
N GLU A 81 -16.48 -4.13 -10.18
CA GLU A 81 -16.17 -3.00 -11.07
C GLU A 81 -16.26 -1.66 -10.34
N GLY A 82 -17.31 -1.46 -9.53
CA GLY A 82 -17.49 -0.23 -8.76
C GLY A 82 -16.35 -0.01 -7.77
N HIS A 83 -15.88 -1.08 -7.12
CA HIS A 83 -14.75 -1.01 -6.21
C HIS A 83 -13.44 -0.71 -6.95
N LEU A 84 -13.19 -1.36 -8.09
CA LEU A 84 -12.06 -1.01 -8.96
C LEU A 84 -12.07 0.47 -9.35
N GLY A 85 -13.24 0.99 -9.75
CA GLY A 85 -13.41 2.41 -10.06
C GLY A 85 -13.03 3.32 -8.89
N LYS A 86 -13.50 2.99 -7.68
CA LYS A 86 -13.15 3.72 -6.45
C LYS A 86 -11.64 3.72 -6.19
N VAL A 87 -10.99 2.57 -6.27
CA VAL A 87 -9.54 2.47 -6.01
C VAL A 87 -8.73 3.25 -7.05
N LEU A 88 -9.08 3.16 -8.34
CA LEU A 88 -8.42 3.93 -9.40
C LEU A 88 -8.61 5.45 -9.22
N GLU A 89 -9.76 5.87 -8.69
CA GLU A 89 -10.01 7.26 -8.36
C GLU A 89 -9.09 7.77 -7.24
N TYR A 90 -8.85 6.99 -6.18
CA TYR A 90 -7.85 7.35 -5.16
C TYR A 90 -6.43 7.42 -5.70
N VAL A 91 -6.08 6.57 -6.67
CA VAL A 91 -4.78 6.68 -7.37
C VAL A 91 -4.69 8.03 -8.08
N ARG A 92 -5.74 8.44 -8.79
CA ARG A 92 -5.80 9.76 -9.46
C ARG A 92 -5.68 10.91 -8.44
N ILE A 93 -6.47 10.87 -7.37
CA ILE A 93 -6.45 11.88 -6.29
C ILE A 93 -5.05 12.02 -5.69
N GLY A 94 -4.39 10.90 -5.35
CA GLY A 94 -3.03 10.93 -4.81
C GLY A 94 -2.04 11.67 -5.70
N GLN A 95 -2.11 11.44 -7.02
CA GLN A 95 -1.27 12.17 -7.98
C GLN A 95 -1.61 13.66 -8.05
N GLU A 96 -2.89 14.03 -7.96
CA GLU A 96 -3.36 15.41 -8.01
C GLU A 96 -3.00 16.21 -6.76
N GLU A 97 -2.98 15.57 -5.59
CA GLU A 97 -2.55 16.18 -4.33
C GLU A 97 -1.01 16.32 -4.24
N GLY A 98 -0.28 15.72 -5.18
CA GLY A 98 1.18 15.86 -5.31
C GLY A 98 1.99 14.68 -4.76
N ALA A 99 1.35 13.57 -4.41
CA ALA A 99 2.06 12.32 -4.15
C ALA A 99 2.67 11.78 -5.44
N LYS A 100 3.80 11.08 -5.32
CA LYS A 100 4.51 10.50 -6.45
C LYS A 100 4.13 9.04 -6.61
N LEU A 101 3.49 8.69 -7.73
CA LEU A 101 3.22 7.31 -8.10
C LEU A 101 4.51 6.65 -8.61
N GLU A 102 5.14 5.80 -7.80
CA GLU A 102 6.42 5.15 -8.13
C GLU A 102 6.23 3.96 -9.09
N CYS A 103 5.10 3.27 -8.98
CA CYS A 103 4.70 2.22 -9.90
C CYS A 103 3.21 1.89 -9.83
N GLY A 104 2.70 1.26 -10.90
CA GLY A 104 1.39 0.62 -10.93
C GLY A 104 0.22 1.60 -10.99
N GLY A 105 -0.87 1.30 -10.29
CA GLY A 105 -2.06 2.15 -10.24
C GLY A 105 -2.91 2.17 -11.51
N GLN A 106 -2.75 1.21 -12.42
CA GLN A 106 -3.45 1.17 -13.70
C GLN A 106 -4.34 -0.06 -13.82
N ARG A 107 -5.51 0.10 -14.45
CA ARG A 107 -6.36 -1.03 -14.86
C ARG A 107 -5.60 -1.91 -15.86
N LEU A 108 -5.66 -3.23 -15.65
CA LEU A 108 -5.06 -4.21 -16.54
C LEU A 108 -6.08 -4.66 -17.58
N THR A 109 -5.86 -4.29 -18.85
CA THR A 109 -6.82 -4.49 -19.95
C THR A 109 -6.31 -5.42 -21.04
N LYS A 110 -5.21 -6.15 -20.80
CA LYS A 110 -4.60 -7.06 -21.78
C LYS A 110 -5.02 -8.51 -21.53
N GLY A 111 -5.22 -9.27 -22.61
CA GLY A 111 -5.44 -10.71 -22.55
C GLY A 111 -6.67 -11.11 -21.73
N SER A 112 -6.54 -12.19 -20.95
CA SER A 112 -7.60 -12.70 -20.07
C SER A 112 -8.05 -11.69 -19.01
N LEU A 113 -7.17 -10.79 -18.58
CA LEU A 113 -7.45 -9.79 -17.54
C LEU A 113 -8.43 -8.70 -18.00
N ALA A 114 -8.56 -8.47 -19.32
CA ALA A 114 -9.45 -7.46 -19.89
C ALA A 114 -10.92 -7.62 -19.48
N ARG A 115 -11.32 -8.85 -19.12
CA ARG A 115 -12.69 -9.21 -18.75
C ARG A 115 -12.96 -9.15 -17.24
N GLY A 116 -11.96 -8.85 -16.42
CA GLY A 116 -12.09 -8.79 -14.97
C GLY A 116 -11.77 -7.42 -14.38
N TYR A 117 -11.78 -7.36 -13.06
CA TYR A 117 -11.57 -6.13 -12.29
C TYR A 117 -10.13 -6.03 -11.78
N PHE A 118 -9.18 -6.13 -12.71
CA PHE A 118 -7.76 -6.18 -12.38
C PHE A 118 -7.11 -4.80 -12.46
N MET A 119 -6.19 -4.54 -11.54
CA MET A 119 -5.25 -3.42 -11.61
C MET A 119 -3.86 -3.87 -11.18
N SER A 120 -2.84 -3.15 -11.63
CA SER A 120 -1.48 -3.29 -11.09
C SER A 120 -1.41 -2.70 -9.67
N PRO A 121 -0.70 -3.34 -8.73
CA PRO A 121 -0.52 -2.82 -7.38
C PRO A 121 0.26 -1.49 -7.41
N ALA A 122 -0.17 -0.52 -6.61
CA ALA A 122 0.36 0.85 -6.61
C ALA A 122 1.22 1.13 -5.38
N VAL A 123 2.31 1.89 -5.59
CA VAL A 123 3.15 2.42 -4.50
C VAL A 123 3.29 3.92 -4.70
N PHE A 124 2.92 4.68 -3.67
CA PHE A 124 3.12 6.11 -3.59
C PHE A 124 4.25 6.46 -2.63
N SER A 125 5.04 7.45 -3.01
CA SER A 125 6.00 8.14 -2.15
C SER A 125 5.67 9.64 -2.12
N ASN A 126 6.44 10.43 -1.36
CA ASN A 126 6.21 11.87 -1.23
C ASN A 126 4.77 12.21 -0.78
N VAL A 127 4.21 11.35 0.08
CA VAL A 127 2.87 11.50 0.63
C VAL A 127 2.92 12.41 1.86
N LYS A 128 2.00 13.35 1.96
CA LYS A 128 1.81 14.22 3.13
C LYS A 128 0.64 13.69 3.96
N ASP A 129 0.67 13.94 5.26
CA ASP A 129 -0.29 13.37 6.20
C ASP A 129 -1.73 13.89 5.98
N ASP A 130 -1.90 15.05 5.31
CA ASP A 130 -3.19 15.67 5.00
C ASP A 130 -3.82 15.20 3.68
N MET A 131 -3.12 14.39 2.88
CA MET A 131 -3.63 13.84 1.62
C MET A 131 -4.74 12.81 1.86
N GLN A 132 -5.73 12.73 0.97
CA GLN A 132 -6.81 11.75 1.08
C GLN A 132 -6.30 10.30 1.08
N ILE A 133 -5.25 10.01 0.29
CA ILE A 133 -4.62 8.68 0.29
C ILE A 133 -3.90 8.34 1.62
N ALA A 134 -3.60 9.34 2.44
CA ALA A 134 -3.00 9.19 3.77
C ALA A 134 -4.05 9.05 4.88
N THR A 135 -5.25 9.63 4.72
CA THR A 135 -6.26 9.70 5.78
C THR A 135 -7.42 8.72 5.58
N GLU A 136 -7.82 8.45 4.33
CA GLU A 136 -8.99 7.63 4.02
C GLU A 136 -8.61 6.15 3.74
N GLU A 137 -9.53 5.24 4.06
CA GLU A 137 -9.39 3.82 3.74
C GLU A 137 -9.76 3.56 2.27
N ILE A 138 -8.74 3.27 1.45
CA ILE A 138 -8.90 2.94 0.02
C ILE A 138 -9.46 1.52 -0.16
N PHE A 139 -9.04 0.60 0.72
CA PHE A 139 -9.40 -0.83 0.69
C PHE A 139 -9.05 -1.52 -0.64
N GLY A 140 -7.83 -1.30 -1.15
CA GLY A 140 -7.33 -1.87 -2.39
C GLY A 140 -5.80 -1.90 -2.42
N PRO A 141 -5.18 -2.34 -3.54
CA PRO A 141 -3.74 -2.63 -3.58
C PRO A 141 -2.93 -1.36 -3.79
N VAL A 142 -3.00 -0.43 -2.83
CA VAL A 142 -2.34 0.87 -2.84
C VAL A 142 -1.58 1.07 -1.52
N MET A 143 -0.26 1.15 -1.62
CA MET A 143 0.66 1.41 -0.51
C MET A 143 1.11 2.87 -0.52
N THR A 144 1.06 3.56 0.63
CA THR A 144 1.69 4.87 0.82
C THR A 144 2.93 4.75 1.68
N VAL A 145 4.04 5.31 1.20
CA VAL A 145 5.34 5.29 1.90
C VAL A 145 5.68 6.70 2.36
N PHE A 146 5.92 6.83 3.67
CA PHE A 146 6.29 8.06 4.36
C PHE A 146 7.70 7.91 4.94
N SER A 147 8.43 9.01 5.04
CA SER A 147 9.65 9.09 5.84
C SER A 147 9.37 9.63 7.24
N PHE A 148 10.11 9.19 8.25
CA PHE A 148 10.15 9.79 9.59
C PHE A 148 11.58 9.88 10.13
N HIS A 149 11.81 10.69 11.17
CA HIS A 149 13.13 10.90 11.76
C HIS A 149 13.26 10.44 13.20
N THR A 150 12.21 10.51 14.01
CA THR A 150 12.26 10.07 15.42
C THR A 150 11.09 9.16 15.77
N GLU A 151 11.27 8.37 16.83
CA GLU A 151 10.23 7.51 17.37
C GLU A 151 9.01 8.33 17.80
N GLU A 152 9.21 9.44 18.51
CA GLU A 152 8.11 10.28 18.99
C GLU A 152 7.30 10.87 17.83
N GLU A 153 7.97 11.30 16.76
CA GLU A 153 7.34 11.80 15.54
C GLU A 153 6.46 10.71 14.91
N VAL A 154 7.03 9.52 14.68
CA VAL A 154 6.30 8.45 13.96
C VAL A 154 5.15 7.89 14.80
N VAL A 155 5.30 7.79 16.12
CA VAL A 155 4.21 7.38 17.01
C VAL A 155 3.07 8.40 16.98
N SER A 156 3.39 9.70 17.00
CA SER A 156 2.37 10.75 16.88
C SER A 156 1.63 10.66 15.55
N ARG A 157 2.37 10.53 14.43
CA ARG A 157 1.79 10.47 13.07
C ARG A 157 1.01 9.19 12.82
N ALA A 158 1.47 8.06 13.35
CA ALA A 158 0.77 6.78 13.26
C ALA A 158 -0.58 6.81 13.99
N ASN A 159 -0.65 7.51 15.13
CA ASN A 159 -1.87 7.68 15.91
C ASN A 159 -2.78 8.81 15.43
N ASP A 160 -2.33 9.66 14.50
CA ASP A 160 -3.13 10.72 13.91
C ASP A 160 -4.11 10.14 12.86
N THR A 161 -5.16 9.50 13.36
CA THR A 161 -6.24 8.92 12.58
C THR A 161 -7.43 8.67 13.50
N GLU A 162 -8.65 8.70 12.96
CA GLU A 162 -9.86 8.32 13.70
C GLU A 162 -10.02 6.79 13.85
N MET A 163 -9.12 6.00 13.24
CA MET A 163 -9.17 4.54 13.19
C MET A 163 -8.12 3.90 14.12
N GLY A 164 -8.30 2.64 14.53
CA GLY A 164 -7.40 2.01 15.53
C GLY A 164 -7.38 0.49 15.55
N LEU A 165 -7.39 -0.16 14.38
CA LEU A 165 -7.57 -1.62 14.29
C LEU A 165 -6.29 -2.44 14.54
N ALA A 166 -5.18 -2.08 13.88
CA ALA A 166 -3.93 -2.83 13.95
C ALA A 166 -2.73 -1.93 13.62
N ALA A 167 -1.54 -2.35 14.04
CA ALA A 167 -0.26 -1.73 13.69
C ALA A 167 0.83 -2.80 13.58
N GLY A 168 1.83 -2.57 12.71
CA GLY A 168 3.03 -3.39 12.60
C GLY A 168 4.28 -2.56 12.89
N VAL A 169 5.27 -3.14 13.59
CA VAL A 169 6.55 -2.49 13.89
C VAL A 169 7.70 -3.45 13.55
N PHE A 170 8.68 -2.95 12.80
CA PHE A 170 9.93 -3.64 12.47
C PHE A 170 11.10 -2.82 13.03
N THR A 171 11.94 -3.47 13.83
CA THR A 171 13.14 -2.96 14.50
C THR A 171 14.06 -4.14 14.79
#